data_AF-A0A1Q8JS38-F1
#
_entry.id   AF-A0A1Q8JS38-F1
#
_cell.length_a   1.000
_cell.length_b   1.000
_cell.length_c   1.000
_cell.angle_alpha   90.00
_cell.angle_beta   90.00
_cell.angle_gamma   90.00
#
_symmetry.space_group_name_H-M   'P 1'
#
loop_
_entity.id
_entity.type
_entity.pdbx_description
1 polymer ?
#
loop_
_entity_poly.entity_id
_entity_poly.type
_entity_poly.pdbx_seq_one_letter_code
_entity_poly.pdbx_strand_id
1 'polypeptide(L)'
;MAVPEAVGLVDLALKAVSAYDRPDLTPRLTQAKTRLTDPAVRVLVVGEFKQGKSQLVNALVNATVCPVDDDIATAVPTLVRFGEDTTVTLVREEAGDERAERTPVPLEQLADHVSEGGNPGNRSGLTRAEVTLPRKLLQSGLVLVDTPGVGGLGSAHGAATMSALPTADAVLLVSDASQEYTSPEIDFLQAARKLCPNVACVVTKTDLYPHWRRIVELDEGHLRNARIEADLLPVSSALRLHAARTQDLDLIAESGFQALVSFLLRKVVSRADDLSRRSTSQDVLVTCQSLESSMRAELMSQNAPEKAGALAKDLEAARSRVDALRQRSARWQTSLNDGVADLIADIEYDLRDRLRAVSRDAEQLLEDADPADIWEQFAEWFHKQVSHAVAQNFVWTTERARWLAEQVADHFAEDIDVQLPDLRIAGGAVAGKVDALELPASENFGPGQKLFVGMRGGYGGLLMLGLASTFAGFALLNPLSIGAGLLFGAKTVRDEKKRLVQRRQADSKNAVRRHIDEVTFQVGKDSRDNLRQIQRELRDHFTVLAEELSESLKESVTAAQTAMKDDKERQKRVADLEAELERVGGLAERARSLAATVEASS
;
A
#
# COMPACT_ATOMS: atom_id res chain seq x y z
N MET A 1 -5.83 24.70 11.18
CA MET A 1 -5.35 26.10 11.12
C MET A 1 -3.84 26.21 10.90
N ALA A 2 -3.05 25.14 11.11
CA ALA A 2 -1.58 25.16 10.99
C ALA A 2 -1.02 24.97 9.55
N VAL A 3 -1.73 24.27 8.66
CA VAL A 3 -1.29 24.09 7.25
C VAL A 3 -1.19 25.43 6.47
N PRO A 4 -2.16 26.37 6.60
CA PRO A 4 -2.04 27.70 5.98
C PRO A 4 -0.80 28.50 6.44
N GLU A 5 -0.39 28.33 7.69
CA GLU A 5 0.81 28.98 8.23
C GLU A 5 2.09 28.40 7.62
N ALA A 6 2.17 27.07 7.50
CA ALA A 6 3.27 26.39 6.82
C ALA A 6 3.37 26.78 5.34
N VAL A 7 2.23 26.84 4.63
CA VAL A 7 2.18 27.32 3.23
C VAL A 7 2.64 28.78 3.15
N GLY A 8 2.18 29.63 4.06
CA GLY A 8 2.60 31.03 4.12
C GLY A 8 4.10 31.20 4.39
N LEU A 9 4.70 30.31 5.20
CA LEU A 9 6.14 30.27 5.46
C LEU A 9 6.91 29.92 4.18
N VAL A 10 6.47 28.89 3.45
CA VAL A 10 7.08 28.49 2.17
C VAL A 10 6.94 29.59 1.12
N ASP A 11 5.79 30.25 1.04
CA ASP A 11 5.59 31.39 0.13
C ASP A 11 6.51 32.56 0.46
N LEU A 12 6.80 32.81 1.74
CA LEU A 12 7.76 33.83 2.15
C LEU A 12 9.20 33.42 1.80
N ALA A 13 9.54 32.15 1.98
CA ALA A 13 10.83 31.61 1.57
C ALA A 13 11.03 31.69 0.05
N LEU A 14 10.01 31.36 -0.76
CA LEU A 14 10.04 31.49 -2.23
C LEU A 14 10.26 32.95 -2.65
N LYS A 15 9.62 33.91 -1.98
CA LYS A 15 9.85 35.35 -2.22
C LYS A 15 11.27 35.77 -1.88
N ALA A 16 11.82 35.29 -0.76
CA ALA A 16 13.21 35.57 -0.38
C ALA A 16 14.20 35.01 -1.41
N VAL A 17 14.01 33.75 -1.82
CA VAL A 17 14.82 33.09 -2.85
C VAL A 17 14.79 33.86 -4.17
N SER A 18 13.61 34.34 -4.59
CA SER A 18 13.49 35.18 -5.80
C SER A 18 14.12 36.57 -5.64
N ALA A 19 14.05 37.18 -4.45
CA ALA A 19 14.61 38.50 -4.19
C ALA A 19 16.14 38.50 -4.16
N TYR A 20 16.73 37.37 -3.73
CA TYR A 20 18.18 37.18 -3.65
C TYR A 20 18.77 36.42 -4.84
N ASP A 21 18.00 36.25 -5.92
CA ASP A 21 18.40 35.62 -7.19
C ASP A 21 18.99 34.20 -7.04
N ARG A 22 18.31 33.34 -6.26
CA ARG A 22 18.72 31.95 -5.99
C ARG A 22 17.79 30.89 -6.59
N PRO A 23 17.62 30.83 -7.92
CA PRO A 23 16.67 29.92 -8.57
C PRO A 23 16.90 28.44 -8.24
N ASP A 24 18.13 28.06 -7.88
CA ASP A 24 18.53 26.71 -7.45
C ASP A 24 17.78 26.20 -6.21
N LEU A 25 17.34 27.10 -5.31
CA LEU A 25 16.60 26.74 -4.09
C LEU A 25 15.07 26.64 -4.30
N THR A 26 14.58 27.05 -5.47
CA THR A 26 13.14 27.06 -5.80
C THR A 26 12.53 25.65 -5.87
N PRO A 27 13.18 24.63 -6.49
CA PRO A 27 12.62 23.29 -6.61
C PRO A 27 12.27 22.66 -5.26
N ARG A 28 13.16 22.73 -4.26
CA ARG A 28 12.92 22.22 -2.91
C ARG A 28 11.70 22.84 -2.26
N LEU A 29 11.60 24.17 -2.26
CA LEU A 29 10.47 24.88 -1.68
C LEU A 29 9.16 24.61 -2.45
N THR A 30 9.23 24.47 -3.77
CA THR A 30 8.07 24.11 -4.59
C THR A 30 7.59 22.70 -4.27
N GLN A 31 8.51 21.74 -4.08
CA GLN A 31 8.18 20.38 -3.68
C GLN A 31 7.56 20.35 -2.27
N ALA A 32 8.12 21.10 -1.32
CA ALA A 32 7.56 21.26 0.02
C ALA A 32 6.14 21.86 -0.04
N LYS A 33 5.93 22.87 -0.88
CA LYS A 33 4.61 23.46 -1.12
C LYS A 33 3.62 22.44 -1.67
N THR A 34 4.00 21.67 -2.69
CA THR A 34 3.16 20.62 -3.27
C THR A 34 2.74 19.60 -2.21
N ARG A 35 3.68 19.14 -1.36
CA ARG A 35 3.40 18.23 -0.24
C ARG A 35 2.38 18.79 0.75
N LEU A 36 2.42 20.10 1.02
CA LEU A 36 1.48 20.78 1.92
C LEU A 36 0.10 21.03 1.29
N THR A 37 0.05 21.25 -0.02
CA THR A 37 -1.19 21.59 -0.73
C THR A 37 -2.02 20.38 -1.15
N ASP A 38 -1.42 19.19 -1.22
CA ASP A 38 -2.11 17.93 -1.48
C ASP A 38 -1.85 16.89 -0.39
N PRO A 39 -2.32 17.11 0.86
CA PRO A 39 -2.12 16.18 1.97
C PRO A 39 -3.18 15.07 1.90
N ALA A 40 -3.12 14.23 0.87
CA ALA A 40 -4.00 13.06 0.81
C ALA A 40 -3.59 12.06 1.90
N VAL A 41 -4.31 12.05 3.03
CA VAL A 41 -4.11 11.13 4.15
C VAL A 41 -5.01 9.90 3.95
N ARG A 42 -4.42 8.80 3.50
CA ARG A 42 -5.13 7.60 3.06
C ARG A 42 -5.39 6.66 4.22
N VAL A 43 -6.66 6.36 4.43
CA VAL A 43 -7.12 5.41 5.46
C VAL A 43 -7.77 4.22 4.78
N LEU A 44 -7.12 3.06 4.90
CA LEU A 44 -7.59 1.81 4.33
C LEU A 44 -8.62 1.17 5.29
N VAL A 45 -9.81 0.88 4.80
CA VAL A 45 -10.87 0.20 5.55
C VAL A 45 -10.89 -1.27 5.12
N VAL A 46 -10.33 -2.13 5.96
CA VAL A 46 -10.08 -3.55 5.69
C VAL A 46 -10.89 -4.42 6.63
N GLY A 47 -11.16 -5.67 6.26
CA GLY A 47 -11.91 -6.62 7.08
C GLY A 47 -12.61 -7.65 6.22
N GLU A 48 -13.08 -8.73 6.82
CA GLU A 48 -13.71 -9.82 6.08
C GLU A 48 -15.05 -9.41 5.43
N PHE A 49 -15.56 -10.27 4.56
CA PHE A 49 -16.85 -10.10 3.94
C PHE A 49 -17.96 -9.98 5.00
N LYS A 50 -18.94 -9.12 4.74
CA LYS A 50 -20.08 -8.83 5.64
C LYS A 50 -19.75 -8.26 7.03
N GLN A 51 -18.52 -7.81 7.29
CA GLN A 51 -18.17 -7.13 8.55
C GLN A 51 -18.63 -5.65 8.65
N GLY A 52 -19.25 -5.10 7.59
CA GLY A 52 -19.83 -3.75 7.61
C GLY A 52 -18.89 -2.60 7.19
N LYS A 53 -17.82 -2.88 6.44
CA LYS A 53 -16.85 -1.88 5.91
C LYS A 53 -17.51 -0.73 5.13
N SER A 54 -18.25 -1.06 4.08
CA SER A 54 -18.92 -0.09 3.22
C SER A 54 -19.95 0.75 3.98
N GLN A 55 -20.66 0.12 4.94
CA GLN A 55 -21.62 0.82 5.81
C GLN A 55 -20.92 1.74 6.82
N LEU A 56 -19.74 1.36 7.32
CA LEU A 56 -18.88 2.22 8.15
C LEU A 56 -18.44 3.46 7.38
N VAL A 57 -17.97 3.30 6.13
CA VAL A 57 -17.57 4.43 5.27
C VAL A 57 -18.76 5.36 5.03
N ASN A 58 -19.91 4.81 4.63
CA ASN A 58 -21.14 5.58 4.43
C ASN A 58 -21.55 6.39 5.67
N ALA A 59 -21.45 5.78 6.86
CA ALA A 59 -21.79 6.41 8.12
C ALA A 59 -20.76 7.49 8.57
N LEU A 60 -19.48 7.32 8.22
CA LEU A 60 -18.43 8.32 8.45
C LEU A 60 -18.68 9.58 7.63
N VAL A 61 -19.01 9.43 6.34
CA VAL A 61 -19.22 10.56 5.43
C VAL A 61 -20.68 11.04 5.38
N ASN A 62 -21.59 10.32 6.03
CA ASN A 62 -23.04 10.55 6.02
C ASN A 62 -23.61 10.64 4.59
N ALA A 63 -23.22 9.70 3.73
CA ALA A 63 -23.64 9.58 2.33
C ALA A 63 -23.57 8.12 1.88
N THR A 64 -24.41 7.72 0.92
CA THR A 64 -24.41 6.38 0.32
C THR A 64 -23.43 6.34 -0.86
N VAL A 65 -22.14 6.24 -0.56
CA VAL A 65 -21.05 6.25 -1.57
C VAL A 65 -20.39 4.90 -1.77
N CYS A 66 -20.65 3.96 -0.87
CA CYS A 66 -20.28 2.56 -1.02
C CYS A 66 -21.58 1.74 -1.07
N PRO A 67 -21.70 0.77 -2.00
CA PRO A 67 -22.87 -0.11 -2.05
C PRO A 67 -22.97 -0.94 -0.75
N VAL A 68 -24.19 -1.10 -0.23
CA VAL A 68 -24.47 -1.77 1.05
C VAL A 68 -25.73 -2.62 0.93
N ASP A 69 -25.59 -3.89 0.60
CA ASP A 69 -26.67 -4.89 0.68
C ASP A 69 -26.09 -6.32 0.75
N ASP A 70 -26.88 -7.27 1.25
CA ASP A 70 -26.47 -8.66 1.51
C ASP A 70 -26.04 -9.46 0.26
N ASP A 71 -26.43 -8.98 -0.92
CA ASP A 71 -26.17 -9.56 -2.24
C ASP A 71 -25.21 -8.71 -3.10
N ILE A 72 -24.65 -7.62 -2.56
CA ILE A 72 -23.91 -6.59 -3.29
C ILE A 72 -22.59 -6.29 -2.55
N ALA A 73 -21.61 -7.19 -2.64
CA ALA A 73 -20.27 -7.01 -2.06
C ALA A 73 -19.47 -5.96 -2.86
N THR A 74 -18.53 -5.24 -2.24
CA THR A 74 -17.57 -4.40 -2.98
C THR A 74 -16.60 -5.29 -3.77
N ALA A 75 -16.56 -5.10 -5.09
CA ALA A 75 -15.67 -5.80 -6.04
C ALA A 75 -14.49 -4.92 -6.49
N VAL A 76 -14.68 -3.59 -6.50
CA VAL A 76 -13.67 -2.61 -6.92
C VAL A 76 -13.38 -1.64 -5.77
N PRO A 77 -12.11 -1.38 -5.42
CA PRO A 77 -11.76 -0.41 -4.39
C PRO A 77 -12.36 0.97 -4.67
N THR A 78 -12.97 1.58 -3.64
CA THR A 78 -13.61 2.90 -3.77
C THR A 78 -12.92 3.91 -2.87
N LEU A 79 -12.35 4.95 -3.47
CA LEU A 79 -11.66 6.05 -2.79
C LEU A 79 -12.65 7.21 -2.61
N VAL A 80 -12.89 7.61 -1.37
CA VAL A 80 -13.76 8.73 -1.02
C VAL A 80 -12.91 9.88 -0.49
N ARG A 81 -12.91 11.01 -1.20
CA ARG A 81 -12.10 12.19 -0.87
C ARG A 81 -12.93 13.47 -0.93
N PHE A 82 -12.34 14.57 -0.47
CA PHE A 82 -12.98 15.88 -0.58
C PHE A 82 -13.06 16.36 -2.03
N GLY A 83 -14.18 17.00 -2.36
CA GLY A 83 -14.35 17.86 -3.52
C GLY A 83 -15.53 18.79 -3.30
N GLU A 84 -15.53 19.95 -3.97
CA GLU A 84 -16.61 20.93 -3.85
C GLU A 84 -17.93 20.37 -4.39
N ASP A 85 -17.83 19.60 -5.48
CA ASP A 85 -18.96 18.90 -6.10
C ASP A 85 -18.91 17.40 -5.82
N THR A 86 -20.10 16.79 -5.75
CA THR A 86 -20.25 15.34 -5.72
C THR A 86 -20.00 14.78 -7.11
N THR A 87 -18.91 14.04 -7.29
CA THR A 87 -18.57 13.40 -8.57
C THR A 87 -18.11 11.97 -8.35
N VAL A 88 -18.34 11.12 -9.35
CA VAL A 88 -17.82 9.75 -9.39
C VAL A 88 -17.04 9.57 -10.68
N THR A 89 -15.81 9.08 -10.56
CA THR A 89 -14.92 8.78 -11.68
C THR A 89 -14.45 7.34 -11.58
N LEU A 90 -14.74 6.54 -12.60
CA LEU A 90 -14.18 5.20 -12.75
C LEU A 90 -12.79 5.31 -13.37
N VAL A 91 -11.82 4.57 -12.82
CA VAL A 91 -10.43 4.59 -13.29
C VAL A 91 -10.03 3.21 -13.76
N ARG A 92 -9.50 3.14 -14.99
CA ARG A 92 -8.85 1.96 -15.56
C ARG A 92 -7.41 2.31 -15.92
N GLU A 93 -6.48 1.53 -15.41
CA GLU A 93 -5.07 1.62 -15.77
C GLU A 93 -4.70 0.40 -16.60
N GLU A 94 -4.32 0.61 -17.86
CA GLU A 94 -3.81 -0.48 -18.71
C GLU A 94 -2.31 -0.70 -18.49
N ALA A 95 -1.87 -1.94 -18.66
CA ALA A 95 -0.48 -2.31 -18.46
C ALA A 95 0.43 -1.63 -19.49
N GLY A 96 1.20 -0.64 -19.05
CA GLY A 96 2.26 0.00 -19.86
C GLY A 96 1.89 1.35 -20.46
N ASP A 97 0.68 1.86 -20.22
CA ASP A 97 0.29 3.22 -20.60
C ASP A 97 0.40 4.16 -19.38
N GLU A 98 0.98 5.36 -19.56
CA GLU A 98 1.15 6.34 -18.48
C GLU A 98 -0.14 7.11 -18.16
N ARG A 99 -1.20 6.94 -18.97
CA ARG A 99 -2.48 7.63 -18.80
C ARG A 99 -3.60 6.66 -18.44
N ALA A 100 -4.06 6.76 -17.20
CA ALA A 100 -5.28 6.09 -16.76
C ALA A 100 -6.50 6.62 -17.55
N GLU A 101 -7.33 5.71 -18.05
CA GLU A 101 -8.65 6.04 -18.58
C GLU A 101 -9.56 6.43 -17.41
N ARG A 102 -10.18 7.61 -17.49
CA ARG A 102 -11.03 8.17 -16.45
C ARG A 102 -12.41 8.46 -17.01
N THR A 103 -13.42 7.75 -16.51
CA THR A 103 -14.79 7.82 -17.01
C THR A 103 -15.71 8.35 -15.92
N PRO A 104 -16.27 9.57 -16.05
CA PRO A 104 -17.22 10.09 -15.09
C PRO A 104 -18.56 9.36 -15.21
N VAL A 105 -19.19 9.05 -14.08
CA VAL A 105 -20.52 8.43 -14.02
C VAL A 105 -21.39 9.12 -12.95
N PRO A 106 -22.72 9.09 -13.07
CA PRO A 106 -23.62 9.48 -11.98
C PRO A 106 -23.42 8.63 -10.73
N LEU A 107 -23.64 9.21 -9.55
CA LEU A 107 -23.46 8.50 -8.26
C LEU A 107 -24.38 7.28 -8.16
N GLU A 108 -25.57 7.37 -8.73
CA GLU A 108 -26.58 6.30 -8.72
C GLU A 108 -26.11 5.05 -9.47
N GLN A 109 -25.21 5.21 -10.44
CA GLN A 109 -24.64 4.12 -11.24
C GLN A 109 -23.37 3.53 -10.63
N LEU A 110 -22.86 4.11 -9.54
CA LEU A 110 -21.62 3.63 -8.91
C LEU A 110 -21.74 2.14 -8.51
N ALA A 111 -22.86 1.76 -7.90
CA ALA A 111 -23.12 0.39 -7.47
C ALA A 111 -23.06 -0.62 -8.64
N ASP A 112 -23.50 -0.23 -9.84
CA ASP A 112 -23.48 -1.08 -11.03
C ASP A 112 -22.05 -1.41 -11.49
N HIS A 113 -21.07 -0.59 -11.12
CA HIS A 113 -19.68 -0.73 -11.56
C HIS A 113 -18.73 -1.28 -10.51
N VAL A 114 -19.00 -1.03 -9.22
CA VAL A 114 -18.04 -1.36 -8.14
C VAL A 114 -18.48 -2.52 -7.26
N SER A 115 -19.68 -3.07 -7.47
CA SER A 115 -20.18 -4.20 -6.69
C SER A 115 -20.07 -5.55 -7.40
N GLU A 116 -20.09 -6.64 -6.65
CA GLU A 116 -20.21 -8.00 -7.18
C GLU A 116 -21.54 -8.23 -7.92
N GLY A 117 -22.62 -7.55 -7.51
CA GLY A 117 -23.91 -7.66 -8.20
C GLY A 117 -23.90 -7.02 -9.59
N GLY A 118 -23.25 -5.86 -9.74
CA GLY A 118 -23.18 -5.10 -11.00
C GLY A 118 -21.99 -5.46 -11.89
N ASN A 119 -20.83 -5.71 -11.27
CA ASN A 119 -19.56 -6.03 -11.94
C ASN A 119 -18.90 -7.27 -11.28
N PRO A 120 -19.50 -8.47 -11.41
CA PRO A 120 -19.02 -9.68 -10.75
C PRO A 120 -17.57 -9.99 -11.12
N GLY A 121 -16.70 -10.19 -10.14
CA GLY A 121 -15.28 -10.47 -10.35
C GLY A 121 -14.54 -9.38 -11.15
N ASN A 122 -15.02 -8.13 -11.12
CA ASN A 122 -14.44 -7.00 -11.84
C ASN A 122 -14.17 -7.28 -13.34
N ARG A 123 -15.18 -7.82 -14.04
CA ARG A 123 -15.19 -8.04 -15.50
C ARG A 123 -14.91 -6.76 -16.28
N SER A 124 -15.41 -5.62 -15.78
CA SER A 124 -15.15 -4.31 -16.38
C SER A 124 -13.69 -3.89 -16.26
N GLY A 125 -12.82 -4.59 -15.52
CA GLY A 125 -11.39 -4.32 -15.45
C GLY A 125 -11.03 -2.95 -14.90
N LEU A 126 -11.80 -2.46 -13.93
CA LEU A 126 -11.56 -1.19 -13.26
C LEU A 126 -10.45 -1.35 -12.22
N THR A 127 -9.56 -0.38 -12.12
CA THR A 127 -8.53 -0.35 -11.06
C THR A 127 -9.14 0.17 -9.77
N ARG A 128 -9.93 1.25 -9.85
CA ARG A 128 -10.61 1.86 -8.69
C ARG A 128 -11.77 2.75 -9.13
N ALA A 129 -12.63 3.10 -8.18
CA ALA A 129 -13.54 4.23 -8.30
C ALA A 129 -13.09 5.38 -7.38
N GLU A 130 -13.18 6.61 -7.88
CA GLU A 130 -12.91 7.83 -7.11
C GLU A 130 -14.21 8.61 -6.92
N VAL A 131 -14.58 8.85 -5.67
CA VAL A 131 -15.77 9.61 -5.27
C VAL A 131 -15.34 10.87 -4.56
N THR A 132 -15.81 12.04 -5.01
CA THR A 132 -15.61 13.32 -4.32
C THR A 132 -16.88 13.74 -3.60
N LEU A 133 -16.75 14.31 -2.39
CA LEU A 133 -17.88 14.83 -1.63
C LEU A 133 -17.53 16.11 -0.85
N PRO A 134 -18.47 17.06 -0.70
CA PRO A 134 -18.28 18.26 0.11
C PRO A 134 -18.52 17.97 1.60
N ARG A 135 -17.67 17.14 2.22
CA ARG A 135 -17.78 16.75 3.63
C ARG A 135 -16.66 17.34 4.46
N LYS A 136 -17.02 17.98 5.59
CA LYS A 136 -16.05 18.59 6.53
C LYS A 136 -14.98 17.61 7.02
N LEU A 137 -15.35 16.35 7.26
CA LEU A 137 -14.42 15.29 7.67
C LEU A 137 -13.32 15.04 6.61
N LEU A 138 -13.66 15.15 5.33
CA LEU A 138 -12.74 14.92 4.21
C LEU A 138 -11.91 16.18 3.89
N GLN A 139 -12.42 17.37 4.23
CA GLN A 139 -11.76 18.65 3.96
C GLN A 139 -10.37 18.77 4.62
N SER A 140 -10.10 17.97 5.65
CA SER A 140 -8.78 17.89 6.30
C SER A 140 -7.77 17.03 5.53
N GLY A 141 -8.01 16.69 4.27
CA GLY A 141 -7.14 15.84 3.45
C GLY A 141 -7.40 14.33 3.61
N LEU A 142 -8.38 13.93 4.41
CA LEU A 142 -8.70 12.53 4.65
C LEU A 142 -9.26 11.88 3.37
N VAL A 143 -8.67 10.74 2.98
CA VAL A 143 -9.13 9.88 1.90
C VAL A 143 -9.46 8.51 2.48
N LEU A 144 -10.75 8.14 2.46
CA LEU A 144 -11.20 6.82 2.91
C LEU A 144 -11.17 5.85 1.74
N VAL A 145 -10.56 4.68 1.91
CA VAL A 145 -10.50 3.64 0.88
C VAL A 145 -11.30 2.45 1.35
N ASP A 146 -12.47 2.24 0.76
CA ASP A 146 -13.25 1.02 0.95
C ASP A 146 -12.63 -0.10 0.11
N THR A 147 -12.11 -1.14 0.76
CA THR A 147 -11.53 -2.28 0.06
C THR A 147 -12.59 -3.31 -0.27
N PRO A 148 -12.46 -4.03 -1.40
CA PRO A 148 -13.31 -5.18 -1.71
C PRO A 148 -13.49 -6.13 -0.53
N GLY A 149 -14.69 -6.69 -0.42
CA GLY A 149 -15.00 -7.64 0.64
C GLY A 149 -14.23 -8.94 0.44
N VAL A 150 -13.06 -9.06 1.07
CA VAL A 150 -12.27 -10.28 1.03
C VAL A 150 -13.13 -11.43 1.60
N GLY A 151 -13.24 -12.55 0.87
CA GLY A 151 -13.92 -13.77 1.35
C GLY A 151 -13.13 -14.47 2.46
N GLY A 152 -12.74 -13.71 3.49
CA GLY A 152 -11.68 -13.99 4.45
C GLY A 152 -10.42 -13.17 4.15
N LEU A 153 -9.73 -12.65 5.17
CA LEU A 153 -8.44 -11.92 5.00
C LEU A 153 -7.33 -12.80 4.41
N GLY A 154 -7.54 -14.11 4.39
CA GLY A 154 -6.73 -15.07 3.67
C GLY A 154 -7.33 -15.48 2.32
N SER A 155 -8.03 -14.61 1.57
CA SER A 155 -8.53 -14.90 0.20
C SER A 155 -7.65 -14.23 -0.88
N ALA A 156 -7.88 -14.49 -2.19
CA ALA A 156 -7.19 -13.79 -3.29
C ALA A 156 -7.27 -12.24 -3.18
N HIS A 157 -8.40 -11.73 -2.67
CA HIS A 157 -8.59 -10.31 -2.38
C HIS A 157 -7.81 -9.82 -1.15
N GLY A 158 -7.39 -10.73 -0.26
CA GLY A 158 -6.50 -10.46 0.88
C GLY A 158 -5.09 -10.08 0.43
N ALA A 159 -4.55 -10.72 -0.61
CA ALA A 159 -3.26 -10.36 -1.21
C ALA A 159 -3.29 -8.95 -1.83
N ALA A 160 -4.38 -8.61 -2.51
CA ALA A 160 -4.65 -7.26 -3.03
C ALA A 160 -4.76 -6.19 -1.92
N THR A 161 -5.35 -6.55 -0.78
CA THR A 161 -5.43 -5.65 0.37
C THR A 161 -4.06 -5.45 1.03
N MET A 162 -3.25 -6.51 1.07
CA MET A 162 -1.90 -6.48 1.59
C MET A 162 -0.96 -5.61 0.75
N SER A 163 -1.11 -5.61 -0.59
CA SER A 163 -0.32 -4.75 -1.47
C SER A 163 -0.66 -3.26 -1.34
N ALA A 164 -1.85 -2.93 -0.83
CA ALA A 164 -2.28 -1.55 -0.60
C ALA A 164 -1.74 -0.97 0.73
N LEU A 165 -1.38 -1.81 1.71
CA LEU A 165 -0.93 -1.37 3.04
C LEU A 165 0.24 -0.37 3.02
N PRO A 166 1.31 -0.57 2.24
CA PRO A 166 2.45 0.36 2.25
C PRO A 166 2.10 1.78 1.80
N THR A 167 0.94 1.96 1.15
CA THR A 167 0.45 3.25 0.65
C THR A 167 -0.53 3.95 1.61
N ALA A 168 -0.84 3.31 2.75
CA ALA A 168 -1.83 3.78 3.71
C ALA A 168 -1.17 4.48 4.91
N ASP A 169 -1.68 5.66 5.27
CA ASP A 169 -1.28 6.41 6.47
C ASP A 169 -1.93 5.82 7.75
N ALA A 170 -3.08 5.17 7.58
CA ALA A 170 -3.71 4.37 8.62
C ALA A 170 -4.53 3.21 8.06
N VAL A 171 -4.72 2.21 8.91
CA VAL A 171 -5.57 1.05 8.63
C VAL A 171 -6.67 0.95 9.69
N LEU A 172 -7.90 0.81 9.24
CA LEU A 172 -9.04 0.42 10.05
C LEU A 172 -9.38 -1.03 9.75
N LEU A 173 -9.06 -1.95 10.67
CA LEU A 173 -9.57 -3.31 10.60
C LEU A 173 -11.01 -3.34 11.12
N VAL A 174 -11.95 -3.75 10.29
CA VAL A 174 -13.38 -3.82 10.59
C VAL A 174 -13.75 -5.28 10.83
N SER A 175 -14.19 -5.57 12.05
CA SER A 175 -14.74 -6.87 12.45
C SER A 175 -16.04 -6.64 13.20
N ASP A 176 -17.06 -7.46 12.97
CA ASP A 176 -18.34 -7.28 13.64
C ASP A 176 -18.36 -7.91 15.04
N ALA A 177 -19.30 -7.47 15.87
CA ALA A 177 -19.42 -7.94 17.23
C ALA A 177 -20.04 -9.35 17.37
N SER A 178 -20.08 -10.16 16.30
CA SER A 178 -20.68 -11.50 16.33
C SER A 178 -19.76 -12.55 16.96
N GLN A 179 -18.44 -12.38 16.83
CA GLN A 179 -17.43 -13.32 17.31
C GLN A 179 -16.11 -12.61 17.64
N GLU A 180 -15.24 -13.30 18.36
CA GLU A 180 -13.88 -12.85 18.65
C GLU A 180 -13.01 -12.86 17.38
N TYR A 181 -11.87 -12.16 17.42
CA TYR A 181 -10.90 -12.16 16.32
C TYR A 181 -10.48 -13.57 15.91
N THR A 182 -10.53 -13.77 14.61
CA THR A 182 -10.01 -14.96 13.95
C THR A 182 -8.48 -14.88 13.86
N SER A 183 -7.81 -16.03 13.70
CA SER A 183 -6.34 -16.03 13.51
C SER A 183 -5.90 -15.22 12.28
N PRO A 184 -6.58 -15.27 11.12
CA PRO A 184 -6.26 -14.41 9.97
C PRO A 184 -6.32 -12.90 10.27
N GLU A 185 -7.28 -12.44 11.08
CA GLU A 185 -7.37 -11.03 11.49
C GLU A 185 -6.18 -10.61 12.36
N ILE A 186 -5.76 -11.46 13.30
CA ILE A 186 -4.57 -11.22 14.13
C ILE A 186 -3.30 -11.20 13.27
N ASP A 187 -3.15 -12.17 12.36
CA ASP A 187 -2.00 -12.24 11.44
C ASP A 187 -1.92 -10.98 10.56
N PHE A 188 -3.07 -10.52 10.06
CA PHE A 188 -3.17 -9.28 9.28
C PHE A 188 -2.76 -8.05 10.11
N LEU A 189 -3.24 -7.93 11.35
CA LEU A 189 -2.87 -6.82 12.23
C LEU A 189 -1.38 -6.76 12.51
N GLN A 190 -0.72 -7.92 12.68
CA GLN A 190 0.73 -7.98 12.84
C GLN A 190 1.48 -7.46 11.61
N ALA A 191 1.03 -7.83 10.41
CA ALA A 191 1.61 -7.32 9.17
C ALA A 191 1.35 -5.82 8.99
N ALA A 192 0.10 -5.38 9.20
CA ALA A 192 -0.29 -3.98 9.10
C ALA A 192 0.48 -3.09 10.09
N ARG A 193 0.78 -3.57 11.30
CA ARG A 193 1.54 -2.78 12.28
C ARG A 193 3.00 -2.55 11.87
N LYS A 194 3.59 -3.47 11.09
CA LYS A 194 4.96 -3.33 10.57
C LYS A 194 5.05 -2.34 9.41
N LEU A 195 3.96 -2.22 8.64
CA LEU A 195 3.90 -1.39 7.43
C LEU A 195 3.30 0.00 7.69
N CYS A 196 2.34 0.11 8.62
CA CYS A 196 1.58 1.32 8.87
C CYS A 196 1.79 1.84 10.31
N PRO A 197 2.03 3.15 10.47
CA PRO A 197 2.26 3.75 11.79
C PRO A 197 0.99 3.81 12.65
N ASN A 198 -0.19 3.83 12.04
CA ASN A 198 -1.47 3.95 12.73
C ASN A 198 -2.40 2.80 12.35
N VAL A 199 -2.76 1.95 13.31
CA VAL A 199 -3.71 0.85 13.12
C VAL A 199 -4.76 0.92 14.22
N ALA A 200 -6.04 0.87 13.84
CA ALA A 200 -7.15 0.74 14.76
C ALA A 200 -8.07 -0.39 14.32
N CYS A 201 -8.72 -1.01 15.29
CA CYS A 201 -9.70 -2.05 15.07
C CYS A 201 -11.09 -1.49 15.41
N VAL A 202 -12.04 -1.67 14.50
CA VAL A 202 -13.40 -1.15 14.59
C VAL A 202 -14.35 -2.32 14.76
N VAL A 203 -14.97 -2.42 15.94
CA VAL A 203 -15.93 -3.47 16.26
C VAL A 203 -17.33 -2.99 15.88
N THR A 204 -17.88 -3.50 14.77
CA THR A 204 -19.14 -3.00 14.20
C THR A 204 -20.36 -3.77 14.70
N LYS A 205 -21.55 -3.32 14.31
CA LYS A 205 -22.85 -3.96 14.61
C LYS A 205 -23.14 -4.12 16.12
N THR A 206 -22.64 -3.20 16.94
CA THR A 206 -22.91 -3.17 18.39
C THR A 206 -24.39 -3.01 18.73
N ASP A 207 -25.20 -2.49 17.79
CA ASP A 207 -26.65 -2.43 17.87
C ASP A 207 -27.35 -3.78 17.68
N LEU A 208 -26.71 -4.72 16.96
CA LEU A 208 -27.30 -6.02 16.65
C LEU A 208 -26.97 -7.09 17.70
N TYR A 209 -25.80 -7.00 18.34
CA TYR A 209 -25.29 -8.03 19.26
C TYR A 209 -25.29 -7.54 20.72
N PRO A 210 -26.24 -7.97 21.58
CA PRO A 210 -26.35 -7.46 22.95
C PRO A 210 -25.11 -7.68 23.83
N HIS A 211 -24.33 -8.73 23.54
CA HIS A 211 -23.13 -9.11 24.28
C HIS A 211 -21.83 -8.58 23.64
N TRP A 212 -21.90 -7.60 22.74
CA TRP A 212 -20.73 -7.04 22.05
C TRP A 212 -19.59 -6.61 23.01
N ARG A 213 -19.92 -6.11 24.21
CA ARG A 213 -18.92 -5.72 25.21
C ARG A 213 -18.02 -6.88 25.63
N ARG A 214 -18.58 -8.10 25.70
CA ARG A 214 -17.82 -9.29 26.02
C ARG A 214 -16.85 -9.66 24.89
N ILE A 215 -17.27 -9.49 23.64
CA ILE A 215 -16.41 -9.71 22.47
C ILE A 215 -15.24 -8.72 22.49
N VAL A 216 -15.52 -7.44 22.73
CA VAL A 216 -14.48 -6.40 22.89
C VAL A 216 -13.46 -6.77 23.98
N GLU A 217 -13.90 -7.22 25.16
CA GLU A 217 -12.99 -7.66 26.24
C GLU A 217 -12.08 -8.82 25.82
N LEU A 218 -12.61 -9.77 25.05
CA LEU A 218 -11.89 -10.94 24.56
C LEU A 218 -10.88 -10.55 23.48
N ASP A 219 -11.29 -9.69 22.54
CA ASP A 219 -10.46 -9.14 21.49
C ASP A 219 -9.29 -8.32 22.04
N GLU A 220 -9.50 -7.52 23.08
CA GLU A 220 -8.39 -6.88 23.80
C GLU A 220 -7.41 -7.91 24.37
N GLY A 221 -7.92 -9.05 24.85
CA GLY A 221 -7.11 -10.18 25.29
C GLY A 221 -6.24 -10.75 24.17
N HIS A 222 -6.82 -10.97 23.00
CA HIS A 222 -6.11 -11.45 21.80
C HIS A 222 -5.03 -10.48 21.36
N LEU A 223 -5.35 -9.17 21.29
CA LEU A 223 -4.38 -8.13 20.95
C LEU A 223 -3.21 -8.09 21.94
N ARG A 224 -3.49 -8.16 23.26
CA ARG A 224 -2.44 -8.21 24.29
C ARG A 224 -1.56 -9.45 24.15
N ASN A 225 -2.15 -10.62 23.94
CA ASN A 225 -1.41 -11.88 23.77
C ASN A 225 -0.50 -11.84 22.53
N ALA A 226 -0.99 -11.24 21.45
CA ALA A 226 -0.23 -11.04 20.21
C ALA A 226 0.76 -9.85 20.26
N ARG A 227 0.79 -9.08 21.36
CA ARG A 227 1.58 -7.85 21.54
C ARG A 227 1.30 -6.79 20.47
N ILE A 228 0.04 -6.67 20.08
CA ILE A 228 -0.43 -5.70 19.10
C ILE A 228 -1.00 -4.50 19.84
N GLU A 229 -0.35 -3.35 19.70
CA GLU A 229 -0.87 -2.06 20.17
C GLU A 229 -1.75 -1.45 19.08
N ALA A 230 -3.07 -1.57 19.24
CA ALA A 230 -4.08 -0.96 18.37
C ALA A 230 -5.26 -0.46 19.20
N ASP A 231 -5.86 0.66 18.81
CA ASP A 231 -7.09 1.15 19.45
C ASP A 231 -8.27 0.26 19.05
N LEU A 232 -9.09 -0.16 20.03
CA LEU A 232 -10.29 -0.95 19.79
C LEU A 232 -11.53 -0.05 19.94
N LEU A 233 -12.28 0.12 18.84
CA LEU A 233 -13.30 1.15 18.68
C LEU A 233 -14.66 0.51 18.36
N PRO A 234 -15.52 0.27 19.38
CA PRO A 234 -16.86 -0.25 19.16
C PRO A 234 -17.77 0.81 18.54
N VAL A 235 -18.50 0.46 17.47
CA VAL A 235 -19.37 1.37 16.73
C VAL A 235 -20.66 0.71 16.24
N SER A 236 -21.67 1.54 15.99
CA SER A 236 -22.87 1.17 15.23
C SER A 236 -23.10 2.17 14.11
N SER A 237 -22.90 1.71 12.87
CA SER A 237 -23.18 2.51 11.67
C SER A 237 -24.68 2.76 11.48
N ALA A 238 -25.53 1.82 11.89
CA ALA A 238 -26.98 1.96 11.84
C ALA A 238 -27.49 3.05 12.78
N LEU A 239 -27.05 3.05 14.04
CA LEU A 239 -27.36 4.12 15.00
C LEU A 239 -26.82 5.46 14.51
N ARG A 240 -25.59 5.49 13.98
CA ARG A 240 -24.98 6.73 13.46
C ARG A 240 -25.81 7.35 12.33
N LEU A 241 -26.22 6.56 11.34
CA LEU A 241 -27.02 7.03 10.21
C LEU A 241 -28.44 7.43 10.63
N HIS A 242 -29.04 6.69 11.57
CA HIS A 242 -30.33 7.07 12.14
C HIS A 242 -30.23 8.41 12.87
N ALA A 243 -29.25 8.55 13.77
CA ALA A 243 -29.01 9.76 14.54
C ALA A 243 -28.70 10.98 13.67
N ALA A 244 -27.99 10.79 12.55
CA ALA A 244 -27.74 11.86 11.57
C ALA A 244 -29.03 12.35 10.88
N ARG A 245 -30.03 11.48 10.69
CA ARG A 245 -31.34 11.83 10.11
C ARG A 245 -32.26 12.48 11.14
N THR A 246 -32.27 12.00 12.37
CA THR A 246 -33.14 12.51 13.45
C THR A 246 -32.54 13.68 14.21
N GLN A 247 -31.24 13.97 14.00
CA GLN A 247 -30.45 14.95 14.76
C GLN A 247 -30.41 14.66 16.27
N ASP A 248 -30.48 13.38 16.64
CA ASP A 248 -30.45 12.93 18.04
C ASP A 248 -29.02 12.86 18.57
N LEU A 249 -28.68 13.70 19.55
CA LEU A 249 -27.33 13.78 20.12
C LEU A 249 -26.98 12.58 20.99
N ASP A 250 -27.96 11.98 21.66
CA ASP A 250 -27.73 10.82 22.54
C ASP A 250 -27.39 9.60 21.69
N LEU A 251 -28.10 9.39 20.58
CA LEU A 251 -27.78 8.33 19.62
C LEU A 251 -26.45 8.56 18.89
N ILE A 252 -26.02 9.82 18.68
CA ILE A 252 -24.67 10.12 18.16
C ILE A 252 -23.58 9.69 19.14
N ALA A 253 -23.81 9.87 20.45
CA ALA A 253 -22.87 9.44 21.48
C ALA A 253 -22.87 7.91 21.61
N GLU A 254 -24.06 7.30 21.63
CA GLU A 254 -24.22 5.84 21.74
C GLU A 254 -23.62 5.08 20.55
N SER A 255 -23.63 5.66 19.33
CA SER A 255 -23.13 5.00 18.14
C SER A 255 -21.61 4.73 18.16
N GLY A 256 -20.84 5.32 19.09
CA GLY A 256 -19.38 5.14 19.20
C GLY A 256 -18.53 5.91 18.17
N PHE A 257 -19.16 6.60 17.21
CA PHE A 257 -18.44 7.30 16.13
C PHE A 257 -17.61 8.49 16.62
N GLN A 258 -17.91 9.06 17.79
CA GLN A 258 -17.10 10.14 18.36
C GLN A 258 -15.65 9.69 18.59
N ALA A 259 -15.44 8.48 19.11
CA ALA A 259 -14.11 7.92 19.33
C ALA A 259 -13.39 7.65 18.01
N LEU A 260 -14.10 7.08 17.02
CA LEU A 260 -13.54 6.82 15.69
C LEU A 260 -13.16 8.11 14.94
N VAL A 261 -14.02 9.11 14.93
CA VAL A 261 -13.70 10.42 14.32
C VAL A 261 -12.56 11.10 15.05
N SER A 262 -12.51 11.00 16.39
CA SER A 262 -11.39 11.51 17.18
C SER A 262 -10.08 10.80 16.84
N PHE A 263 -10.09 9.48 16.65
CA PHE A 263 -8.93 8.72 16.19
C PHE A 263 -8.43 9.22 14.83
N LEU A 264 -9.33 9.32 13.84
CA LEU A 264 -8.99 9.76 12.48
C LEU A 264 -8.41 11.18 12.47
N LEU A 265 -9.03 12.11 13.19
CA LEU A 265 -8.57 13.51 13.18
C LEU A 265 -7.29 13.72 14.01
N ARG A 266 -7.20 13.09 15.20
CA ARG A 266 -6.09 13.36 16.14
C ARG A 266 -4.89 12.45 15.96
N LYS A 267 -5.08 11.15 15.70
CA LYS A 267 -3.97 10.20 15.58
C LYS A 267 -3.48 10.02 14.14
N VAL A 268 -4.37 10.21 13.16
CA VAL A 268 -4.04 10.02 11.75
C VAL A 268 -3.75 11.36 11.06
N VAL A 269 -4.74 12.24 10.92
CA VAL A 269 -4.60 13.51 10.20
C VAL A 269 -3.60 14.45 10.89
N SER A 270 -3.74 14.69 12.20
CA SER A 270 -2.81 15.58 12.92
C SER A 270 -1.36 15.10 12.81
N ARG A 271 -1.12 13.78 12.87
CA ARG A 271 0.22 13.21 12.80
C ARG A 271 0.84 13.36 11.40
N ALA A 272 0.04 13.17 10.35
CA ALA A 272 0.46 13.44 8.98
C ALA A 272 0.75 14.94 8.77
N ASP A 273 -0.08 15.82 9.33
CA ASP A 273 0.15 17.27 9.35
C ASP A 273 1.42 17.65 10.12
N ASP A 274 1.68 17.02 11.27
CA ASP A 274 2.87 17.23 12.11
C ASP A 274 4.16 16.81 11.38
N LEU A 275 4.13 15.66 10.69
CA LEU A 275 5.25 15.19 9.88
C LEU A 275 5.52 16.14 8.71
N SER A 276 4.46 16.54 8.01
CA SER A 276 4.57 17.44 6.85
C SER A 276 5.07 18.83 7.25
N ARG A 277 4.63 19.35 8.41
CA ARG A 277 5.15 20.60 8.99
C ARG A 277 6.62 20.50 9.38
N ARG A 278 7.04 19.42 10.06
CA ARG A 278 8.45 19.23 10.43
C ARG A 278 9.35 19.19 9.20
N SER A 279 8.98 18.39 8.19
CA SER A 279 9.71 18.34 6.92
C SER A 279 9.77 19.71 6.23
N THR A 280 8.66 20.45 6.19
CA THR A 280 8.62 21.81 5.60
C THR A 280 9.49 22.81 6.35
N SER A 281 9.39 22.85 7.69
CA SER A 281 10.21 23.71 8.54
C SER A 281 11.68 23.48 8.25
N GLN A 282 12.07 22.21 8.10
CA GLN A 282 13.44 21.85 7.78
C GLN A 282 13.86 22.30 6.38
N ASP A 283 13.03 22.11 5.36
CA ASP A 283 13.32 22.61 4.02
C ASP A 283 13.56 24.12 4.02
N VAL A 284 12.71 24.88 4.73
CA VAL A 284 12.89 26.33 4.88
C VAL A 284 14.17 26.67 5.63
N LEU A 285 14.51 25.93 6.69
CA LEU A 285 15.74 26.15 7.45
C LEU A 285 16.99 25.91 6.60
N VAL A 286 17.02 24.84 5.81
CA VAL A 286 18.13 24.53 4.89
C VAL A 286 18.28 25.65 3.84
N THR A 287 17.16 26.13 3.27
CA THR A 287 17.17 27.30 2.37
C THR A 287 17.74 28.54 3.06
N CYS A 288 17.31 28.84 4.28
CA CYS A 288 17.81 30.00 5.04
C CYS A 288 19.31 29.89 5.30
N GLN A 289 19.80 28.71 5.70
CA GLN A 289 21.22 28.45 5.91
C GLN A 289 22.04 28.69 4.64
N SER A 290 21.55 28.27 3.47
CA SER A 290 22.23 28.51 2.19
C SER A 290 22.29 30.01 1.85
N LEU A 291 21.21 30.76 2.09
CA LEU A 291 21.18 32.22 1.89
C LEU A 291 22.14 32.94 2.85
N GLU A 292 22.09 32.60 4.14
CA GLU A 292 22.97 33.17 5.17
C GLU A 292 24.44 32.91 4.87
N SER A 293 24.79 31.71 4.38
CA SER A 293 26.17 31.37 4.03
C SER A 293 26.75 32.32 2.98
N SER A 294 26.00 32.58 1.90
CA SER A 294 26.44 33.49 0.83
C SER A 294 26.57 34.93 1.34
N MET A 295 25.56 35.42 2.07
CA MET A 295 25.56 36.78 2.62
C MET A 295 26.69 37.00 3.64
N ARG A 296 26.98 36.01 4.50
CA ARG A 296 28.09 36.08 5.46
C ARG A 296 29.44 36.07 4.75
N ALA A 297 29.59 35.29 3.69
CA ALA A 297 30.82 35.28 2.89
C ALA A 297 31.08 36.66 2.26
N GLU A 298 30.04 37.32 1.73
CA GLU A 298 30.13 38.71 1.24
C GLU A 298 30.46 39.68 2.37
N LEU A 299 29.75 39.62 3.49
CA LEU A 299 29.96 40.53 4.62
C LEU A 299 31.39 40.44 5.16
N MET A 300 31.94 39.23 5.27
CA MET A 300 33.33 39.01 5.68
C MET A 300 34.32 39.62 4.68
N SER A 301 34.07 39.53 3.37
CA SER A 301 34.94 40.14 2.36
C SER A 301 34.92 41.66 2.40
N GLN A 302 33.78 42.28 2.70
CA GLN A 302 33.66 43.74 2.86
C GLN A 302 34.29 44.25 4.16
N ASN A 303 34.16 43.50 5.26
CA ASN A 303 34.68 43.91 6.58
C ASN A 303 36.19 43.69 6.74
N ALA A 304 36.74 42.66 6.11
CA ALA A 304 38.17 42.34 6.16
C ALA A 304 38.73 42.04 4.76
N PRO A 305 38.92 43.06 3.90
CA PRO A 305 39.37 42.89 2.52
C PRO A 305 40.70 42.14 2.40
N GLU A 306 41.60 42.30 3.39
CA GLU A 306 42.87 41.60 3.45
C GLU A 306 42.75 40.09 3.67
N LYS A 307 41.63 39.62 4.24
CA LYS A 307 41.33 38.20 4.46
C LYS A 307 40.43 37.59 3.39
N ALA A 308 39.79 38.42 2.57
CA ALA A 308 38.88 37.97 1.50
C ALA A 308 39.54 36.96 0.55
N GLY A 309 40.81 37.17 0.20
CA GLY A 309 41.56 36.25 -0.66
C GLY A 309 41.86 34.88 -0.01
N ALA A 310 41.97 34.81 1.31
CA ALA A 310 42.14 33.54 2.02
C ALA A 310 40.80 32.79 2.12
N LEU A 311 39.72 33.50 2.48
CA LEU A 311 38.36 32.95 2.51
C LEU A 311 37.93 32.41 1.14
N ALA A 312 38.18 33.15 0.07
CA ALA A 312 37.87 32.71 -1.28
C ALA A 312 38.62 31.41 -1.65
N LYS A 313 39.89 31.27 -1.26
CA LYS A 313 40.66 30.03 -1.47
C LYS A 313 40.11 28.85 -0.67
N ASP A 314 39.73 29.07 0.57
CA ASP A 314 39.16 28.01 1.42
C ASP A 314 37.80 27.54 0.87
N LEU A 315 36.95 28.48 0.43
CA LEU A 315 35.68 28.19 -0.23
C LEU A 315 35.88 27.53 -1.59
N GLU A 316 36.90 27.90 -2.36
CA GLU A 316 37.22 27.29 -3.65
C GLU A 316 37.78 25.86 -3.50
N ALA A 317 38.52 25.61 -2.41
CA ALA A 317 38.94 24.26 -2.02
C ALA A 317 37.75 23.40 -1.53
N ALA A 318 36.80 23.99 -0.80
CA ALA A 318 35.55 23.32 -0.42
C ALA A 318 34.69 23.00 -1.66
N ARG A 319 34.54 23.97 -2.57
CA ARG A 319 33.87 23.79 -3.85
C ARG A 319 34.53 22.68 -4.68
N SER A 320 35.85 22.68 -4.82
CA SER A 320 36.56 21.64 -5.57
C SER A 320 36.34 20.24 -4.97
N ARG A 321 36.17 20.13 -3.65
CA ARG A 321 35.80 18.85 -3.00
C ARG A 321 34.37 18.43 -3.35
N VAL A 322 33.40 19.35 -3.34
CA VAL A 322 32.02 19.08 -3.74
C VAL A 322 31.91 18.80 -5.24
N ASP A 323 32.62 19.53 -6.09
CA ASP A 323 32.69 19.27 -7.53
C ASP A 323 33.37 17.92 -7.81
N ALA A 324 34.35 17.50 -7.00
CA ALA A 324 34.92 16.17 -7.06
C ALA A 324 33.95 15.08 -6.57
N LEU A 325 33.11 15.36 -5.56
CA LEU A 325 31.99 14.50 -5.16
C LEU A 325 30.94 14.40 -6.29
N ARG A 326 30.70 15.50 -7.01
CA ARG A 326 29.82 15.55 -8.17
C ARG A 326 30.42 14.88 -9.41
N GLN A 327 31.72 14.94 -9.64
CA GLN A 327 32.34 14.12 -10.70
C GLN A 327 32.41 12.64 -10.30
N ARG A 328 32.50 12.37 -9.00
CA ARG A 328 32.23 11.06 -8.40
C ARG A 328 30.72 10.74 -8.31
N SER A 329 29.80 11.56 -8.86
CA SER A 329 28.34 11.28 -8.89
C SER A 329 28.03 9.92 -9.49
N ALA A 330 28.93 9.41 -10.33
CA ALA A 330 28.86 8.03 -10.78
C ALA A 330 28.72 7.04 -9.62
N ARG A 331 29.37 7.22 -8.46
CA ARG A 331 29.35 6.24 -7.37
C ARG A 331 28.01 6.13 -6.67
N TRP A 332 27.37 7.23 -6.27
CA TRP A 332 26.06 7.14 -5.61
C TRP A 332 24.96 6.78 -6.61
N GLN A 333 25.04 7.27 -7.87
CA GLN A 333 24.09 6.89 -8.92
C GLN A 333 24.26 5.43 -9.32
N THR A 334 25.49 4.93 -9.44
CA THR A 334 25.78 3.51 -9.66
C THR A 334 25.35 2.71 -8.45
N SER A 335 25.65 3.13 -7.22
CA SER A 335 25.18 2.45 -5.99
C SER A 335 23.66 2.39 -5.89
N LEU A 336 22.95 3.45 -6.30
CA LEU A 336 21.49 3.47 -6.35
C LEU A 336 20.96 2.58 -7.47
N ASN A 337 21.53 2.66 -8.69
CA ASN A 337 21.08 1.86 -9.83
C ASN A 337 21.35 0.37 -9.63
N ASP A 338 22.57 0.01 -9.23
CA ASP A 338 22.98 -1.36 -8.92
C ASP A 338 22.18 -1.87 -7.71
N GLY A 339 22.08 -1.06 -6.65
CA GLY A 339 21.32 -1.43 -5.46
C GLY A 339 19.83 -1.64 -5.74
N VAL A 340 19.20 -0.83 -6.60
CA VAL A 340 17.80 -1.05 -7.04
C VAL A 340 17.67 -2.26 -7.94
N ALA A 341 18.62 -2.49 -8.86
CA ALA A 341 18.60 -3.66 -9.73
C ALA A 341 18.73 -4.96 -8.92
N ASP A 342 19.67 -4.99 -7.96
CA ASP A 342 19.86 -6.08 -7.02
C ASP A 342 18.61 -6.27 -6.17
N LEU A 343 18.05 -5.18 -5.62
CA LEU A 343 16.84 -5.22 -4.81
C LEU A 343 15.63 -5.77 -5.57
N ILE A 344 15.45 -5.39 -6.84
CA ILE A 344 14.40 -5.95 -7.71
C ILE A 344 14.58 -7.46 -7.88
N ALA A 345 15.81 -7.91 -8.19
CA ALA A 345 16.10 -9.32 -8.39
C ALA A 345 15.88 -10.14 -7.10
N ASP A 346 16.35 -9.59 -5.98
CA ASP A 346 16.21 -10.12 -4.63
C ASP A 346 14.74 -10.28 -4.22
N ILE A 347 13.90 -9.27 -4.48
CA ILE A 347 12.47 -9.28 -4.15
C ILE A 347 11.70 -10.26 -5.02
N GLU A 348 11.98 -10.30 -6.33
CA GLU A 348 11.39 -11.31 -7.21
C GLU A 348 11.79 -12.73 -6.79
N TYR A 349 13.05 -12.92 -6.37
CA TYR A 349 13.53 -14.21 -5.89
C TYR A 349 12.83 -14.62 -4.59
N ASP A 350 12.79 -13.74 -3.57
CA ASP A 350 12.13 -13.99 -2.29
C ASP A 350 10.64 -14.30 -2.48
N LEU A 351 9.92 -13.52 -3.31
CA LEU A 351 8.51 -13.77 -3.62
C LEU A 351 8.32 -15.15 -4.25
N ARG A 352 9.13 -15.49 -5.27
CA ARG A 352 9.05 -16.80 -5.94
C ARG A 352 9.39 -17.93 -4.99
N ASP A 353 10.39 -17.78 -4.13
CA ASP A 353 10.79 -18.82 -3.19
C ASP A 353 9.70 -19.12 -2.16
N ARG A 354 9.11 -18.07 -1.57
CA ARG A 354 7.97 -18.19 -0.65
C ARG A 354 6.77 -18.85 -1.32
N LEU A 355 6.38 -18.38 -2.50
CA LEU A 355 5.24 -18.96 -3.21
C LEU A 355 5.52 -20.39 -3.69
N ARG A 356 6.77 -20.74 -4.03
CA ARG A 356 7.16 -22.13 -4.32
C ARG A 356 7.03 -23.02 -3.08
N ALA A 357 7.35 -22.53 -1.89
CA ALA A 357 7.11 -23.28 -0.66
C ALA A 357 5.61 -23.56 -0.49
N VAL A 358 4.76 -22.54 -0.64
CA VAL A 358 3.30 -22.69 -0.61
C VAL A 358 2.82 -23.68 -1.68
N SER A 359 3.36 -23.62 -2.91
CA SER A 359 3.03 -24.56 -3.98
C SER A 359 3.33 -26.01 -3.61
N ARG A 360 4.47 -26.27 -2.97
CA ARG A 360 4.88 -27.63 -2.58
C ARG A 360 3.93 -28.18 -1.52
N ASP A 361 3.62 -27.37 -0.51
CA ASP A 361 2.71 -27.74 0.56
C ASP A 361 1.29 -27.99 0.01
N ALA A 362 0.85 -27.14 -0.92
CA ALA A 362 -0.44 -27.28 -1.60
C ALA A 362 -0.51 -28.55 -2.45
N GLU A 363 0.53 -28.86 -3.23
CA GLU A 363 0.60 -30.08 -4.03
C GLU A 363 0.58 -31.34 -3.16
N GLN A 364 1.25 -31.31 -2.00
CA GLN A 364 1.25 -32.42 -1.05
C GLN A 364 -0.14 -32.66 -0.45
N LEU A 365 -0.83 -31.60 0.00
CA LEU A 365 -2.20 -31.71 0.53
C LEU A 365 -3.17 -32.29 -0.51
N LEU A 366 -3.02 -31.90 -1.78
CA LEU A 366 -3.82 -32.44 -2.88
C LEU A 366 -3.45 -33.89 -3.25
N GLU A 367 -2.25 -34.38 -2.93
CA GLU A 367 -1.89 -35.79 -3.11
C GLU A 367 -2.50 -36.68 -2.04
N ASP A 368 -2.52 -36.20 -0.80
CA ASP A 368 -2.93 -36.95 0.39
C ASP A 368 -4.45 -37.09 0.54
N ALA A 369 -5.24 -36.28 -0.18
CA ALA A 369 -6.70 -36.27 -0.12
C ALA A 369 -7.37 -36.17 -1.51
N ASP A 370 -8.67 -36.48 -1.57
CA ASP A 370 -9.50 -36.21 -2.75
C ASP A 370 -9.91 -34.74 -2.75
N PRO A 371 -9.54 -33.93 -3.77
CA PRO A 371 -9.84 -32.50 -3.77
C PRO A 371 -11.33 -32.20 -3.60
N ALA A 372 -12.22 -33.06 -4.08
CA ALA A 372 -13.66 -32.83 -3.92
C ALA A 372 -14.14 -32.89 -2.47
N ASP A 373 -13.41 -33.56 -1.58
CA ASP A 373 -13.77 -33.68 -0.16
C ASP A 373 -13.20 -32.53 0.68
N ILE A 374 -12.09 -31.92 0.24
CA ILE A 374 -11.34 -30.91 1.01
C ILE A 374 -11.28 -29.52 0.36
N TRP A 375 -11.83 -29.32 -0.84
CA TRP A 375 -11.57 -28.12 -1.66
C TRP A 375 -11.79 -26.80 -0.94
N GLU A 376 -12.91 -26.66 -0.21
CA GLU A 376 -13.27 -25.42 0.46
C GLU A 376 -12.22 -25.04 1.53
N GLN A 377 -11.88 -25.98 2.40
CA GLN A 377 -10.84 -25.80 3.43
C GLN A 377 -9.44 -25.61 2.81
N PHE A 378 -9.16 -26.34 1.73
CA PHE A 378 -7.91 -26.22 0.99
C PHE A 378 -7.76 -24.83 0.35
N ALA A 379 -8.80 -24.32 -0.31
CA ALA A 379 -8.78 -23.02 -0.96
C ALA A 379 -8.57 -21.90 0.06
N GLU A 380 -9.27 -21.95 1.20
CA GLU A 380 -9.09 -21.01 2.31
C GLU A 380 -7.66 -21.04 2.87
N TRP A 381 -7.13 -22.24 3.16
CA TRP A 381 -5.75 -22.40 3.61
C TRP A 381 -4.74 -21.86 2.59
N PHE A 382 -4.91 -22.21 1.31
CA PHE A 382 -3.99 -21.86 0.24
C PHE A 382 -3.92 -20.34 0.05
N HIS A 383 -5.07 -19.68 -0.03
CA HIS A 383 -5.12 -18.24 -0.14
C HIS A 383 -4.55 -17.53 1.11
N LYS A 384 -4.71 -18.10 2.31
CA LYS A 384 -4.07 -17.59 3.54
C LYS A 384 -2.56 -17.63 3.42
N GLN A 385 -2.00 -18.76 2.97
CA GLN A 385 -0.56 -18.92 2.79
C GLN A 385 0.00 -17.96 1.73
N VAL A 386 -0.71 -17.79 0.61
CA VAL A 386 -0.32 -16.83 -0.43
C VAL A 386 -0.32 -15.39 0.10
N SER A 387 -1.39 -14.98 0.78
CA SER A 387 -1.49 -13.62 1.35
C SER A 387 -0.39 -13.37 2.40
N HIS A 388 -0.07 -14.36 3.22
CA HIS A 388 1.02 -14.29 4.19
C HIS A 388 2.39 -14.16 3.52
N ALA A 389 2.66 -14.96 2.49
CA ALA A 389 3.90 -14.89 1.71
C ALA A 389 4.09 -13.51 1.06
N VAL A 390 3.03 -12.96 0.47
CA VAL A 390 3.01 -11.62 -0.14
C VAL A 390 3.24 -10.53 0.93
N ALA A 391 2.57 -10.61 2.07
CA ALA A 391 2.76 -9.67 3.19
C ALA A 391 4.22 -9.60 3.66
N GLN A 392 4.83 -10.77 3.86
CA GLN A 392 6.22 -10.86 4.31
C GLN A 392 7.18 -10.31 3.27
N ASN A 393 6.94 -10.59 1.99
CA ASN A 393 7.74 -10.03 0.90
C ASN A 393 7.66 -8.49 0.88
N PHE A 394 6.48 -7.91 1.11
CA PHE A 394 6.34 -6.45 1.20
C PHE A 394 7.06 -5.84 2.40
N VAL A 395 6.93 -6.43 3.60
CA VAL A 395 7.67 -5.97 4.79
C VAL A 395 9.17 -5.97 4.52
N TRP A 396 9.67 -7.06 3.95
CA TRP A 396 11.09 -7.19 3.61
C TRP A 396 11.52 -6.18 2.53
N THR A 397 10.68 -5.97 1.51
CA THR A 397 10.89 -4.95 0.47
C THR A 397 11.05 -3.55 1.06
N THR A 398 10.16 -3.14 1.96
CA THR A 398 10.22 -1.81 2.58
C THR A 398 11.46 -1.64 3.45
N GLU A 399 11.82 -2.66 4.24
CA GLU A 399 13.04 -2.63 5.06
C GLU A 399 14.30 -2.50 4.20
N ARG A 400 14.38 -3.25 3.11
CA ARG A 400 15.51 -3.22 2.18
C ARG A 400 15.58 -1.92 1.38
N ALA A 401 14.44 -1.37 0.96
CA ALA A 401 14.39 -0.06 0.30
C ALA A 401 14.89 1.06 1.23
N ARG A 402 14.50 1.05 2.51
CA ARG A 402 15.01 2.01 3.50
C ARG A 402 16.52 1.86 3.70
N TRP A 403 17.00 0.63 3.84
CA TRP A 403 18.43 0.36 3.95
C TRP A 403 19.21 0.87 2.74
N LEU A 404 18.69 0.68 1.52
CA LEU A 404 19.32 1.21 0.31
C LEU A 404 19.34 2.74 0.32
N ALA A 405 18.26 3.39 0.75
CA ALA A 405 18.23 4.83 0.88
C ALA A 405 19.29 5.34 1.88
N GLU A 406 19.42 4.68 3.03
CA GLU A 406 20.48 4.95 4.02
C GLU A 406 21.88 4.79 3.42
N GLN A 407 22.16 3.70 2.69
CA GLN A 407 23.44 3.52 2.01
C GLN A 407 23.74 4.59 0.97
N VAL A 408 22.72 5.04 0.24
CA VAL A 408 22.90 6.13 -0.74
C VAL A 408 23.20 7.45 -0.02
N ALA A 409 22.55 7.71 1.12
CA ALA A 409 22.86 8.88 1.95
C ALA A 409 24.28 8.84 2.55
N ASP A 410 24.80 7.66 2.91
CA ASP A 410 26.17 7.53 3.43
C ASP A 410 27.22 8.04 2.44
N HIS A 411 26.97 7.96 1.12
CA HIS A 411 27.87 8.54 0.11
C HIS A 411 27.94 10.07 0.16
N PHE A 412 27.00 10.73 0.84
CA PHE A 412 26.95 12.17 1.09
C PHE A 412 27.31 12.54 2.54
N ALA A 413 27.16 11.61 3.48
CA ALA A 413 27.29 11.84 4.93
C ALA A 413 28.73 12.08 5.41
N GLU A 414 29.76 11.78 4.61
CA GLU A 414 31.16 12.04 5.00
C GLU A 414 31.47 13.55 5.21
N ASP A 415 30.67 14.46 4.65
CA ASP A 415 30.91 15.91 4.75
C ASP A 415 29.67 16.76 5.13
N ILE A 416 28.45 16.20 5.17
CA ILE A 416 27.17 16.93 5.33
C ILE A 416 26.12 16.09 6.08
N ASP A 417 25.36 16.71 6.99
CA ASP A 417 24.19 16.09 7.61
C ASP A 417 23.07 15.94 6.55
N VAL A 418 22.97 14.76 5.94
CA VAL A 418 22.01 14.47 4.88
C VAL A 418 20.81 13.75 5.44
N GLN A 419 19.66 14.42 5.41
CA GLN A 419 18.40 13.79 5.73
C GLN A 419 17.77 13.12 4.51
N LEU A 420 17.25 11.91 4.76
CA LEU A 420 16.51 11.13 3.79
C LEU A 420 15.14 11.77 3.53
N PRO A 421 14.66 11.76 2.27
CA PRO A 421 13.29 12.18 1.98
C PRO A 421 12.31 11.22 2.67
N ASP A 422 11.12 11.73 3.00
CA ASP A 422 9.98 10.88 3.38
C ASP A 422 9.59 10.06 2.14
N LEU A 423 10.04 8.81 2.10
CA LEU A 423 9.75 7.89 1.01
C LEU A 423 8.29 7.46 1.10
N ARG A 424 7.43 8.21 0.44
CA ARG A 424 6.03 7.85 0.30
C ARG A 424 5.91 6.89 -0.88
N ILE A 425 5.46 5.67 -0.60
CA ILE A 425 5.10 4.75 -1.67
C ILE A 425 3.87 5.35 -2.37
N ALA A 426 4.10 5.98 -3.52
CA ALA A 426 3.03 6.57 -4.32
C ALA A 426 2.07 5.45 -4.72
N GLY A 427 0.92 5.38 -4.02
CA GLY A 427 -0.09 4.37 -4.33
C GLY A 427 -0.76 4.70 -5.65
N GLY A 428 -0.24 4.11 -6.73
CA GLY A 428 -0.87 4.03 -8.04
C GLY A 428 -1.81 2.84 -8.14
N ALA A 429 -1.46 1.69 -7.56
CA ALA A 429 -2.27 0.49 -7.63
C ALA A 429 -2.75 0.06 -6.24
N VAL A 430 -3.94 0.53 -5.84
CA VAL A 430 -4.70 -0.13 -4.78
C VAL A 430 -5.31 -1.36 -5.42
N ALA A 431 -4.72 -2.53 -5.18
CA ALA A 431 -5.17 -3.85 -5.63
C ALA A 431 -5.04 -4.16 -7.14
N GLY A 432 -3.92 -4.78 -7.53
CA GLY A 432 -3.83 -5.56 -8.76
C GLY A 432 -4.73 -6.81 -8.72
N LYS A 433 -5.25 -7.22 -9.88
CA LYS A 433 -6.16 -8.37 -10.05
C LYS A 433 -5.50 -9.67 -9.62
N VAL A 434 -6.15 -10.41 -8.73
CA VAL A 434 -5.89 -11.85 -8.52
C VAL A 434 -7.23 -12.55 -8.53
N ASP A 435 -7.47 -13.38 -9.56
CA ASP A 435 -8.71 -14.16 -9.68
C ASP A 435 -8.82 -15.20 -8.56
N ALA A 436 -10.05 -15.46 -8.09
CA ALA A 436 -10.32 -16.50 -7.09
C ALA A 436 -9.97 -17.90 -7.60
N LEU A 437 -9.52 -18.79 -6.72
CA LEU A 437 -9.20 -20.17 -7.09
C LEU A 437 -10.49 -20.99 -7.23
N GLU A 438 -10.95 -21.22 -8.47
CA GLU A 438 -12.13 -22.05 -8.73
C GLU A 438 -11.81 -23.55 -8.79
N LEU A 439 -12.72 -24.38 -8.28
CA LEU A 439 -12.65 -25.83 -8.50
C LEU A 439 -12.89 -26.12 -9.98
N PRO A 440 -12.01 -26.84 -10.68
CA PRO A 440 -12.25 -27.27 -12.05
C PRO A 440 -13.54 -28.09 -12.15
N ALA A 441 -14.38 -27.82 -13.15
CA ALA A 441 -15.68 -28.48 -13.33
C ALA A 441 -15.56 -30.01 -13.28
N SER A 442 -16.19 -30.64 -12.28
CA SER A 442 -16.17 -32.09 -12.08
C SER A 442 -17.37 -32.78 -12.73
N GLU A 443 -17.14 -33.82 -13.54
CA GLU A 443 -18.20 -34.77 -13.93
C GLU A 443 -18.57 -35.67 -12.74
N ASN A 444 -19.82 -35.59 -12.28
CA ASN A 444 -20.32 -36.45 -11.21
C ASN A 444 -20.51 -37.89 -11.72
N PHE A 445 -19.85 -38.86 -11.07
CA PHE A 445 -19.93 -40.28 -11.44
C PHE A 445 -21.24 -40.94 -10.96
N GLY A 446 -22.31 -40.75 -11.74
CA GLY A 446 -23.68 -41.18 -11.40
C GLY A 446 -23.95 -42.70 -11.49
N PRO A 447 -25.10 -43.18 -10.99
CA PRO A 447 -25.47 -44.60 -10.98
C PRO A 447 -25.50 -45.25 -12.38
N GLY A 448 -25.92 -44.51 -13.41
CA GLY A 448 -25.97 -44.98 -14.80
C GLY A 448 -24.60 -45.14 -15.46
N GLN A 449 -23.64 -44.26 -15.15
CA GLN A 449 -22.25 -44.38 -15.61
C GLN A 449 -21.53 -45.57 -14.96
N LYS A 450 -21.83 -45.89 -13.69
CA LYS A 450 -21.33 -47.09 -13.00
C LYS A 450 -21.78 -48.38 -13.70
N LEU A 451 -23.05 -48.44 -14.14
CA LEU A 451 -23.58 -49.58 -14.88
C LEU A 451 -22.93 -49.70 -16.27
N PHE A 452 -22.79 -48.59 -17.00
CA PHE A 452 -22.22 -48.58 -18.35
C PHE A 452 -20.72 -48.92 -18.39
N VAL A 453 -19.92 -48.35 -17.49
CA VAL A 453 -18.46 -48.62 -17.38
C VAL A 453 -18.19 -50.02 -16.82
N GLY A 454 -19.00 -50.48 -15.85
CA GLY A 454 -18.94 -51.84 -15.34
C GLY A 454 -19.26 -52.90 -16.40
N MET A 455 -20.24 -52.62 -17.28
CA MET A 455 -20.56 -53.50 -18.41
C MET A 455 -19.41 -53.55 -19.43
N ARG A 456 -18.82 -52.41 -19.81
CA ARG A 456 -17.74 -52.36 -20.82
C ARG A 456 -16.47 -53.12 -20.39
N GLY A 457 -16.16 -53.15 -19.09
CA GLY A 457 -15.08 -53.97 -18.51
C GLY A 457 -15.39 -55.48 -18.45
N GLY A 458 -16.65 -55.84 -18.18
CA GLY A 458 -17.11 -57.23 -18.16
C GLY A 458 -17.12 -57.89 -19.55
N TYR A 459 -17.43 -57.14 -20.61
CA TYR A 459 -17.46 -57.65 -21.99
C TYR A 459 -16.09 -58.10 -22.52
N GLY A 460 -14.98 -57.45 -22.12
CA GLY A 460 -13.63 -57.84 -22.55
C GLY A 460 -13.13 -59.15 -21.92
N GLY A 461 -13.43 -59.37 -20.64
CA GLY A 461 -13.09 -60.62 -19.93
C GLY A 461 -13.92 -61.82 -20.39
N LEU A 462 -15.20 -61.60 -20.73
CA LEU A 462 -16.09 -62.62 -21.31
C LEU A 462 -15.64 -63.04 -22.72
N LEU A 463 -15.12 -62.11 -23.53
CA LEU A 463 -14.65 -62.42 -24.90
C LEU A 463 -13.29 -63.13 -24.92
N MET A 464 -12.34 -62.81 -24.03
CA MET A 464 -11.06 -63.53 -23.95
C MET A 464 -11.18 -64.94 -23.37
N LEU A 465 -12.04 -65.16 -22.38
CA LEU A 465 -12.34 -66.52 -21.87
C LEU A 465 -13.20 -67.31 -22.86
N GLY A 466 -14.11 -66.64 -23.58
CA GLY A 466 -14.89 -67.22 -24.67
C GLY A 466 -13.99 -67.81 -25.76
N LEU A 467 -12.99 -67.06 -26.24
CA LEU A 467 -12.04 -67.52 -27.27
C LEU A 467 -11.13 -68.68 -26.82
N ALA A 468 -10.76 -68.76 -25.54
CA ALA A 468 -10.02 -69.91 -25.00
C ALA A 468 -10.90 -71.18 -24.90
N SER A 469 -12.22 -71.02 -24.71
CA SER A 469 -13.17 -72.14 -24.66
C SER A 469 -13.63 -72.64 -26.05
N THR A 470 -13.49 -71.83 -27.10
CA THR A 470 -13.94 -72.20 -28.47
C THR A 470 -13.10 -73.32 -29.10
N PHE A 471 -11.91 -73.62 -28.58
CA PHE A 471 -11.11 -74.78 -29.02
C PHE A 471 -11.52 -76.12 -28.38
N ALA A 472 -12.45 -76.15 -27.41
CA ALA A 472 -12.82 -77.36 -26.66
C ALA A 472 -14.30 -77.76 -26.73
N GLY A 473 -15.13 -77.09 -27.52
CA GLY A 473 -16.46 -77.60 -27.91
C GLY A 473 -17.50 -77.78 -26.80
N PHE A 474 -17.43 -77.01 -25.69
CA PHE A 474 -18.46 -77.00 -24.65
C PHE A 474 -19.03 -75.59 -24.45
N ALA A 475 -20.33 -75.42 -24.70
CA ALA A 475 -21.08 -74.24 -24.31
C ALA A 475 -21.48 -74.37 -22.83
N LEU A 476 -20.66 -73.81 -21.93
CA LEU A 476 -21.04 -73.64 -20.53
C LEU A 476 -20.66 -72.23 -20.05
N LEU A 477 -21.68 -71.43 -19.72
CA LEU A 477 -21.58 -70.33 -18.77
C LEU A 477 -21.19 -70.92 -17.41
N ASN A 478 -19.89 -71.12 -17.19
CA ASN A 478 -19.36 -71.65 -15.94
C ASN A 478 -19.52 -70.57 -14.82
N PRO A 479 -20.01 -70.90 -13.60
CA PRO A 479 -20.10 -69.95 -12.49
C PRO A 479 -18.78 -69.21 -12.21
N LEU A 480 -17.63 -69.81 -12.52
CA LEU A 480 -16.31 -69.18 -12.45
C LEU A 480 -16.16 -67.99 -13.42
N SER A 481 -16.80 -68.03 -14.60
CA SER A 481 -16.79 -66.94 -15.59
C SER A 481 -17.62 -65.74 -15.14
N ILE A 482 -18.74 -65.99 -14.46
CA ILE A 482 -19.60 -64.95 -13.88
C ILE A 482 -18.89 -64.28 -12.70
N GLY A 483 -18.20 -65.08 -11.87
CA GLY A 483 -17.32 -64.58 -10.81
C GLY A 483 -16.17 -63.72 -11.34
N ALA A 484 -15.51 -64.16 -12.42
CA ALA A 484 -14.46 -63.38 -13.09
C ALA A 484 -15.00 -62.07 -13.69
N GLY A 485 -16.14 -62.09 -14.38
CA GLY A 485 -16.77 -60.90 -14.96
C GLY A 485 -17.17 -59.84 -13.90
N LEU A 486 -17.66 -60.28 -12.74
CA LEU A 486 -17.95 -59.40 -11.60
C LEU A 486 -16.68 -58.83 -10.96
N LEU A 487 -15.62 -59.62 -10.81
CA LEU A 487 -14.33 -59.16 -10.29
C LEU A 487 -13.65 -58.17 -11.25
N PHE A 488 -13.66 -58.44 -12.55
CA PHE A 488 -13.14 -57.52 -13.56
C PHE A 488 -13.98 -56.24 -13.67
N GLY A 489 -15.32 -56.32 -13.59
CA GLY A 489 -16.20 -55.15 -13.56
C GLY A 489 -16.06 -54.29 -12.30
N ALA A 490 -15.89 -54.92 -11.13
CA ALA A 490 -15.61 -54.20 -9.89
C ALA A 490 -14.21 -53.56 -9.92
N LYS A 491 -13.22 -54.23 -10.52
CA LYS A 491 -11.87 -53.70 -10.75
C LYS A 491 -11.91 -52.51 -11.71
N THR A 492 -12.63 -52.57 -12.83
CA THR A 492 -12.73 -51.43 -13.76
C THR A 492 -13.44 -50.23 -13.16
N VAL A 493 -14.49 -50.42 -12.36
CA VAL A 493 -15.14 -49.31 -11.64
C VAL A 493 -14.20 -48.71 -10.59
N ARG A 494 -13.42 -49.53 -9.89
CA ARG A 494 -12.41 -49.07 -8.92
C ARG A 494 -11.27 -48.32 -9.61
N ASP A 495 -10.79 -48.82 -10.74
CA ASP A 495 -9.74 -48.21 -11.54
C ASP A 495 -10.22 -46.88 -12.15
N GLU A 496 -11.47 -46.80 -12.61
CA GLU A 496 -12.07 -45.55 -13.10
C GLU A 496 -12.26 -44.53 -11.98
N LYS A 497 -12.72 -44.95 -10.79
CA LYS A 497 -12.78 -44.06 -9.60
C LYS A 497 -11.38 -43.53 -9.25
N LYS A 498 -10.35 -44.39 -9.27
CA LYS A 498 -8.97 -43.98 -9.03
C LYS A 498 -8.48 -42.98 -10.09
N ARG A 499 -8.83 -43.20 -11.37
CA ARG A 499 -8.50 -42.29 -12.48
C ARG A 499 -9.16 -40.93 -12.33
N LEU A 500 -10.42 -40.89 -11.88
CA LEU A 500 -11.15 -39.65 -11.61
C LEU A 500 -10.56 -38.85 -10.46
N VAL A 501 -10.14 -39.52 -9.38
CA VAL A 501 -9.41 -38.87 -8.28
C VAL A 501 -8.09 -38.31 -8.80
N GLN A 502 -7.27 -39.11 -9.49
CA GLN A 502 -6.00 -38.65 -10.06
C GLN A 502 -6.17 -37.47 -11.04
N ARG A 503 -7.24 -37.49 -11.84
CA ARG A 503 -7.57 -36.39 -12.76
C ARG A 503 -7.92 -35.12 -11.98
N ARG A 504 -8.80 -35.21 -10.97
CA ARG A 504 -9.13 -34.07 -10.10
C ARG A 504 -7.91 -33.53 -9.37
N GLN A 505 -7.03 -34.40 -8.86
CA GLN A 505 -5.76 -33.99 -8.25
C GLN A 505 -4.87 -33.25 -9.25
N ALA A 506 -4.70 -33.77 -10.47
CA ALA A 506 -3.92 -33.10 -11.51
C ALA A 506 -4.51 -31.75 -11.92
N ASP A 507 -5.82 -31.67 -12.14
CA ASP A 507 -6.53 -30.44 -12.50
C ASP A 507 -6.41 -29.40 -11.37
N SER A 508 -6.54 -29.83 -10.10
CA SER A 508 -6.39 -28.97 -8.91
C SER A 508 -4.96 -28.42 -8.77
N LYS A 509 -3.94 -29.27 -8.95
CA LYS A 509 -2.53 -28.83 -8.92
C LYS A 509 -2.22 -27.84 -10.05
N ASN A 510 -2.78 -28.05 -11.23
CA ASN A 510 -2.64 -27.10 -12.34
C ASN A 510 -3.31 -25.76 -12.03
N ALA A 511 -4.48 -25.76 -11.38
CA ALA A 511 -5.14 -24.54 -10.92
C ALA A 511 -4.29 -23.78 -9.89
N VAL A 512 -3.71 -24.48 -8.91
CA VAL A 512 -2.78 -23.92 -7.91
C VAL A 512 -1.57 -23.27 -8.57
N ARG A 513 -0.89 -23.98 -9.48
CA ARG A 513 0.28 -23.45 -10.19
C ARG A 513 -0.06 -22.18 -10.97
N ARG A 514 -1.18 -22.20 -11.72
CA ARG A 514 -1.64 -21.05 -12.47
C ARG A 514 -1.93 -19.84 -11.58
N HIS A 515 -2.55 -20.06 -10.41
CA HIS A 515 -2.81 -18.98 -9.46
C HIS A 515 -1.52 -18.41 -8.86
N ILE A 516 -0.55 -19.27 -8.50
CA ILE A 516 0.77 -18.82 -8.03
C ILE A 516 1.49 -18.01 -9.09
N ASP A 517 1.46 -18.46 -10.36
CA ASP A 517 2.09 -17.74 -11.47
C ASP A 517 1.46 -16.36 -11.67
N GLU A 518 0.13 -16.26 -11.61
CA GLU A 518 -0.60 -14.99 -11.70
C GLU A 518 -0.24 -14.04 -10.55
N VAL A 519 -0.26 -14.53 -9.30
CA VAL A 519 0.13 -13.74 -8.13
C VAL A 519 1.59 -13.29 -8.23
N THR A 520 2.49 -14.18 -8.63
CA THR A 520 3.91 -13.87 -8.82
C THR A 520 4.09 -12.78 -9.87
N PHE A 521 3.34 -12.87 -10.98
CA PHE A 521 3.40 -11.90 -12.06
C PHE A 521 2.90 -10.53 -11.61
N GLN A 522 1.72 -10.48 -10.98
CA GLN A 522 1.08 -9.23 -10.57
C GLN A 522 1.84 -8.55 -9.42
N VAL A 523 2.12 -9.28 -8.33
CA VAL A 523 2.87 -8.73 -7.17
C VAL A 523 4.30 -8.38 -7.58
N GLY A 524 4.95 -9.21 -8.40
CA GLY A 524 6.29 -8.91 -8.91
C GLY A 524 6.33 -7.64 -9.77
N LYS A 525 5.29 -7.39 -10.57
CA LYS A 525 5.14 -6.14 -11.31
C LYS A 525 4.94 -4.96 -10.35
N ASP A 526 4.00 -5.05 -9.43
CA ASP A 526 3.68 -3.96 -8.50
C ASP A 526 4.91 -3.58 -7.65
N SER A 527 5.65 -4.57 -7.14
CA SER A 527 6.91 -4.36 -6.42
C SER A 527 7.97 -3.67 -7.30
N ARG A 528 8.12 -4.08 -8.56
CA ARG A 528 9.06 -3.43 -9.50
C ARG A 528 8.69 -1.98 -9.78
N ASP A 529 7.41 -1.70 -10.03
CA ASP A 529 6.95 -0.35 -10.35
C ASP A 529 7.08 0.57 -9.13
N ASN A 530 6.78 0.06 -7.93
CA ASN A 530 7.01 0.76 -6.67
C ASN A 530 8.50 1.07 -6.44
N LEU A 531 9.40 0.11 -6.64
CA LEU A 531 10.85 0.33 -6.50
C LEU A 531 11.40 1.31 -7.53
N ARG A 532 10.88 1.30 -8.76
CA ARG A 532 11.24 2.30 -9.78
C ARG A 532 10.78 3.68 -9.38
N GLN A 533 9.62 3.81 -8.75
CA GLN A 533 9.15 5.09 -8.23
C GLN A 533 10.05 5.59 -7.09
N ILE A 534 10.38 4.72 -6.13
CA ILE A 534 11.36 5.02 -5.06
C ILE A 534 12.72 5.42 -5.66
N GLN A 535 13.19 4.71 -6.68
CA GLN A 535 14.43 5.03 -7.39
C GLN A 535 14.39 6.44 -7.98
N ARG A 536 13.30 6.82 -8.65
CA ARG A 536 13.13 8.17 -9.22
C ARG A 536 13.14 9.20 -8.10
N GLU A 537 12.39 8.99 -7.03
CA GLU A 537 12.32 9.92 -5.89
C GLU A 537 13.68 10.11 -5.22
N LEU A 538 14.40 9.03 -4.93
CA LEU A 538 15.76 9.09 -4.37
C LEU A 538 16.72 9.78 -5.33
N ARG A 539 16.72 9.38 -6.61
CA ARG A 539 17.61 9.99 -7.62
C ARG A 539 17.35 11.48 -7.75
N ASP A 540 16.09 11.89 -7.85
CA ASP A 540 15.71 13.28 -8.02
C ASP A 540 16.07 14.09 -6.76
N HIS A 541 15.80 13.55 -5.56
CA HIS A 541 16.21 14.15 -4.27
C HIS A 541 17.72 14.39 -4.19
N PHE A 542 18.52 13.35 -4.42
CA PHE A 542 19.98 13.45 -4.32
C PHE A 542 20.60 14.27 -5.45
N THR A 543 19.96 14.32 -6.63
CA THR A 543 20.40 15.20 -7.72
C THR A 543 20.18 16.66 -7.37
N VAL A 544 18.99 17.02 -6.87
CA VAL A 544 18.69 18.38 -6.41
C VAL A 544 19.63 18.78 -5.27
N LEU A 545 19.85 17.90 -4.28
CA LEU A 545 20.76 18.16 -3.18
C LEU A 545 22.20 18.45 -3.67
N ALA A 546 22.70 17.68 -4.63
CA ALA A 546 24.03 17.89 -5.19
C ALA A 546 24.15 19.22 -5.96
N GLU A 547 23.11 19.61 -6.70
CA GLU A 547 23.05 20.88 -7.42
C GLU A 547 23.00 22.07 -6.45
N GLU A 548 22.15 22.01 -5.42
CA GLU A 548 22.03 23.04 -4.37
C GLU A 548 23.37 23.28 -3.66
N LEU A 549 24.09 22.22 -3.29
CA LEU A 549 25.38 22.33 -2.60
C LEU A 549 26.45 22.96 -3.49
N SER A 550 26.52 22.53 -4.75
CA SER A 550 27.47 23.06 -5.74
C SER A 550 27.22 24.54 -6.00
N GLU A 551 25.96 24.93 -6.21
CA GLU A 551 25.61 26.32 -6.52
C GLU A 551 25.77 27.22 -5.29
N SER A 552 25.38 26.75 -4.10
CA SER A 552 25.57 27.48 -2.83
C SER A 552 27.04 27.79 -2.54
N LEU A 553 27.95 26.86 -2.84
CA LEU A 553 29.39 27.09 -2.68
C LEU A 553 29.95 28.02 -3.75
N LYS A 554 29.50 27.90 -5.00
CA LYS A 554 29.87 28.82 -6.08
C LYS A 554 29.46 30.25 -5.75
N GLU A 555 28.22 30.45 -5.30
CA GLU A 555 27.73 31.76 -4.86
C GLU A 555 28.53 32.31 -3.69
N SER A 556 28.85 31.48 -2.69
CA SER A 556 29.69 31.90 -1.56
C SER A 556 31.11 32.31 -2.00
N VAL A 557 31.71 31.62 -2.98
CA VAL A 557 33.01 32.00 -3.56
C VAL A 557 32.91 33.34 -4.28
N THR A 558 31.91 33.52 -5.14
CA THR A 558 31.69 34.77 -5.87
C THR A 558 31.45 35.94 -4.91
N ALA A 559 30.61 35.74 -3.89
CA ALA A 559 30.36 36.70 -2.81
C ALA A 559 31.66 37.07 -2.06
N ALA A 560 32.49 36.09 -1.72
CA ALA A 560 33.77 36.34 -1.05
C ALA A 560 34.78 37.12 -1.92
N GLN A 561 34.67 37.03 -3.26
CA GLN A 561 35.56 37.74 -4.19
C GLN A 561 35.09 39.17 -4.51
N THR A 562 33.84 39.52 -4.21
CA THR A 562 33.22 40.79 -4.63
C THR A 562 33.46 41.92 -3.62
N ALA A 563 34.71 42.20 -3.27
CA ALA A 563 35.05 43.31 -2.36
C ALA A 563 34.91 44.67 -3.08
N MET A 564 34.11 45.59 -2.51
CA MET A 564 33.92 46.93 -3.06
C MET A 564 35.15 47.80 -2.80
N LYS A 565 35.56 48.58 -3.81
CA LYS A 565 36.72 49.48 -3.73
C LYS A 565 36.39 50.86 -3.16
N ASP A 566 35.14 51.31 -3.32
CA ASP A 566 34.68 52.58 -2.76
C ASP A 566 34.17 52.41 -1.33
N ASP A 567 34.62 53.27 -0.41
CA ASP A 567 34.32 53.13 1.01
C ASP A 567 32.85 53.45 1.36
N LYS A 568 32.22 54.39 0.64
CA LYS A 568 30.81 54.75 0.87
C LYS A 568 29.88 53.65 0.35
N GLU A 569 30.15 53.13 -0.85
CA GLU A 569 29.39 52.01 -1.40
C GLU A 569 29.56 50.75 -0.54
N ARG A 570 30.78 50.48 -0.05
CA ARG A 570 31.07 49.38 0.86
C ARG A 570 30.27 49.47 2.17
N GLN A 571 30.31 50.63 2.84
CA GLN A 571 29.56 50.83 4.08
C GLN A 571 28.05 50.68 3.87
N LYS A 572 27.52 51.17 2.74
CA LYS A 572 26.12 50.99 2.38
C LYS A 572 25.78 49.51 2.18
N ARG A 573 26.61 48.77 1.42
CA ARG A 573 26.39 47.34 1.17
C ARG A 573 26.48 46.50 2.44
N VAL A 574 27.41 46.83 3.35
CA VAL A 574 27.49 46.20 4.68
C VAL A 574 26.18 46.38 5.46
N ALA A 575 25.65 47.61 5.52
CA ALA A 575 24.37 47.87 6.18
C ALA A 575 23.20 47.12 5.52
N ASP A 576 23.19 47.04 4.18
CA ASP A 576 22.19 46.28 3.43
C ASP A 576 22.27 44.77 3.74
N LEU A 577 23.47 44.19 3.76
CA LEU A 577 23.72 42.78 4.08
C LEU A 577 23.34 42.42 5.52
N GLU A 578 23.63 43.29 6.49
CA GLU A 578 23.21 43.10 7.88
C GLU A 578 21.68 43.06 8.00
N ALA A 579 20.99 43.98 7.30
CA ALA A 579 19.52 43.99 7.27
C ALA A 579 18.93 42.79 6.52
N GLU A 580 19.60 42.28 5.47
CA GLU A 580 19.21 41.06 4.75
C GLU A 580 19.36 39.81 5.64
N LEU A 581 20.49 39.69 6.36
CA LEU A 581 20.75 38.62 7.32
C LEU A 581 19.73 38.62 8.46
N GLU A 582 19.34 39.79 8.97
CA GLU A 582 18.28 39.90 9.98
C GLU A 582 16.93 39.38 9.44
N ARG A 583 16.58 39.72 8.20
CA ARG A 583 15.35 39.22 7.55
C ARG A 583 15.36 37.70 7.37
N VAL A 584 16.47 37.13 6.88
CA VAL A 584 16.61 35.68 6.70
C VAL A 584 16.62 34.97 8.07
N GLY A 585 17.31 35.52 9.07
CA GLY A 585 17.30 35.00 10.44
C GLY A 585 15.89 35.00 11.05
N GLY A 586 15.09 36.04 10.78
CA GLY A 586 13.68 36.08 11.17
C GLY A 586 12.83 35.00 10.49
N LEU A 587 13.09 34.69 9.22
CA LEU A 587 12.43 33.57 8.52
C LEU A 587 12.84 32.21 9.12
N ALA A 588 14.13 32.02 9.40
CA ALA A 588 14.64 30.81 10.06
C ALA A 588 14.03 30.61 11.45
N GLU A 589 13.87 31.68 12.23
CA GLU A 589 13.23 31.61 13.54
C GLU A 589 11.75 31.22 13.46
N ARG A 590 11.02 31.74 12.46
CA ARG A 590 9.65 31.30 12.19
C ARG A 590 9.60 29.82 11.84
N ALA A 591 10.53 29.32 11.03
CA ALA A 591 10.63 27.90 10.70
C ALA A 591 10.92 27.02 11.92
N ARG A 592 11.84 27.44 12.81
CA ARG A 592 12.11 26.78 14.10
C ARG A 592 10.88 26.77 15.00
N SER A 593 10.15 27.89 15.09
CA SER A 593 8.94 27.98 15.91
C SER A 593 7.85 27.02 15.41
N LEU A 594 7.69 26.89 14.08
CA LEU A 594 6.75 25.95 13.49
C LEU A 594 7.12 24.49 13.83
N ALA A 595 8.42 24.15 13.87
CA ALA A 595 8.86 22.81 14.30
C ALA A 595 8.65 22.59 15.82
N ALA A 596 8.97 23.56 16.66
CA ALA A 596 8.82 23.46 18.11
C ALA A 596 7.36 23.32 18.57
N THR A 597 6.41 23.94 17.86
CA THR A 597 4.97 23.73 18.14
C THR A 597 4.52 22.30 17.92
N VAL A 598 5.19 21.55 17.02
CA VAL A 598 4.90 20.13 16.81
C VAL A 598 5.43 19.29 17.97
N GLU A 599 6.65 19.54 18.44
CA GLU A 599 7.26 18.81 19.57
C GLU A 599 6.55 19.03 20.90
N ALA A 600 5.98 20.22 21.13
CA ALA A 600 5.19 20.51 22.33
C ALA A 600 3.79 19.89 22.31
N SER A 601 3.32 19.44 21.14
CA SER A 601 1.98 18.87 20.92
C SER A 601 1.95 17.34 20.85
N SER A 602 3.11 16.73 20.60
CA SER A 602 3.38 15.28 20.62
C SER A 602 3.72 14.77 22.00
#